data_AF-A0A9P0KXR8-F1
#
_entry.id   AF-A0A9P0KXR8-F1
#
_cell.length_a   1.000
_cell.length_b   1.000
_cell.length_c   1.000
_cell.angle_alpha   90.00
_cell.angle_beta   90.00
_cell.angle_gamma   90.00
#
_symmetry.space_group_name_H-M   'P 1'
#
loop_
_entity.id
_entity.type
_entity.pdbx_description
1 polymer ?
#
loop_
_entity_poly.entity_id
_entity_poly.type
_entity_poly.pdbx_seq_one_letter_code
_entity_poly.pdbx_strand_id
1 'polypeptide(L)'
;MVNLQLQGDSLNLIKTKSILSAFLARVKLMKQNIGRGEFSQFPNLSQTSCQEDDVSTYVQHLNALYSDFEYRFEDILTMVIPPWIINSNGDIEETNVIIQEELAELSTNEDLKVQFKNGYQQFWLQNNIPVTYPVLWNIARKFLIFFPSSYLVVQRCYQSPNEKKKQTEHH
;
A
#
# COMPACT_ATOMS: atom_id res chain seq x y z
N MET A 1 -7.19 -9.28 10.54
CA MET A 1 -5.81 -8.79 10.78
C MET A 1 -5.45 -7.58 9.90
N VAL A 2 -5.67 -7.61 8.58
CA VAL A 2 -5.37 -6.47 7.69
C VAL A 2 -6.32 -5.27 7.87
N ASN A 3 -7.62 -5.51 8.13
CA ASN A 3 -8.58 -4.42 8.32
C ASN A 3 -8.22 -3.50 9.50
N LEU A 4 -7.79 -4.05 10.64
CA LEU A 4 -7.33 -3.23 11.78
C LEU A 4 -6.02 -2.50 11.47
N GLN A 5 -5.11 -3.13 10.71
CA GLN A 5 -3.86 -2.48 10.31
C GLN A 5 -4.09 -1.34 9.32
N LEU A 6 -5.19 -1.35 8.57
CA LEU A 6 -5.65 -0.27 7.68
C LEU A 6 -6.48 0.81 8.40
N GLN A 7 -6.72 0.68 9.71
CA GLN A 7 -7.48 1.63 10.53
C GLN A 7 -6.61 2.43 11.53
N GLY A 8 -5.29 2.25 11.53
CA GLY A 8 -4.40 2.96 12.45
C GLY A 8 -4.16 4.44 12.09
N ASP A 9 -4.11 5.30 13.10
CA ASP A 9 -4.03 6.77 12.98
C ASP A 9 -2.78 7.34 12.29
N SER A 10 -1.81 6.49 11.90
CA SER A 10 -0.54 6.90 11.27
C SER A 10 -0.28 6.29 9.89
N LEU A 11 -1.33 5.83 9.21
CA LEU A 11 -1.23 5.24 7.88
C LEU A 11 -1.03 6.29 6.79
N ASN A 12 0.04 6.13 6.04
CA ASN A 12 0.35 6.88 4.83
C ASN A 12 0.39 5.94 3.63
N LEU A 13 0.46 6.47 2.39
CA LEU A 13 0.41 5.64 1.17
C LEU A 13 1.55 4.63 1.10
N ILE A 14 2.73 4.97 1.62
CA ILE A 14 3.90 4.07 1.66
C ILE A 14 3.60 2.84 2.53
N LYS A 15 3.08 3.07 3.74
CA LYS A 15 2.66 1.99 4.66
C LYS A 15 1.51 1.18 4.07
N THR A 16 0.53 1.83 3.45
CA THR A 16 -0.62 1.17 2.84
C THR A 16 -0.20 0.27 1.69
N LYS A 17 0.66 0.76 0.79
CA LYS A 17 1.25 -0.06 -0.28
C LYS A 17 1.94 -1.29 0.30
N SER A 18 2.77 -1.12 1.34
CA SER A 18 3.45 -2.23 2.00
C SER A 18 2.47 -3.26 2.60
N ILE A 19 1.43 -2.80 3.31
CA ILE A 19 0.39 -3.66 3.90
C ILE A 19 -0.38 -4.43 2.80
N LEU A 20 -0.77 -3.75 1.72
CA LEU A 20 -1.47 -4.37 0.60
C LEU A 20 -0.61 -5.41 -0.12
N SER A 21 0.65 -5.09 -0.41
CA SER A 21 1.60 -6.03 -1.01
C SER A 21 1.81 -7.26 -0.13
N ALA A 22 1.98 -7.07 1.18
CA ALA A 22 2.12 -8.17 2.13
C ALA A 22 0.85 -9.03 2.22
N PHE A 23 -0.33 -8.40 2.15
CA PHE A 23 -1.61 -9.11 2.12
C PHE A 23 -1.75 -9.95 0.85
N LEU A 24 -1.50 -9.38 -0.33
CA LEU A 24 -1.56 -10.11 -1.60
C LEU A 24 -0.56 -11.26 -1.64
N ALA A 25 0.66 -11.06 -1.13
CA ALA A 25 1.65 -12.13 -0.98
C ALA A 25 1.12 -13.26 -0.08
N ARG A 26 0.46 -12.93 1.04
CA ARG A 26 -0.16 -13.91 1.93
C ARG A 26 -1.30 -14.66 1.24
N VAL A 27 -2.20 -13.98 0.52
CA VAL A 27 -3.28 -14.62 -0.24
C VAL A 27 -2.72 -15.57 -1.29
N LYS A 28 -1.65 -15.17 -1.99
CA LYS A 28 -0.95 -16.02 -2.98
C LYS A 28 -0.38 -17.29 -2.33
N LEU A 29 0.29 -17.17 -1.19
CA LEU A 29 0.81 -18.31 -0.43
C LEU A 29 -0.32 -19.23 0.07
N MET A 30 -1.39 -18.64 0.61
CA MET A 30 -2.57 -19.38 1.06
C MET A 30 -3.16 -20.22 -0.07
N LYS A 31 -3.31 -19.64 -1.25
CA LYS A 31 -3.79 -20.33 -2.44
C LYS A 31 -2.90 -21.52 -2.82
N GLN A 32 -1.58 -21.30 -2.86
CA GLN A 32 -0.63 -22.35 -3.23
C GLN A 32 -0.65 -23.52 -2.24
N ASN A 33 -0.68 -23.22 -0.94
CA ASN A 33 -0.67 -24.25 0.10
C ASN A 33 -1.97 -25.05 0.10
N ILE A 34 -3.13 -24.39 -0.01
CA ILE A 34 -4.43 -25.08 -0.14
C ILE A 34 -4.45 -25.97 -1.40
N GLY A 35 -3.97 -25.45 -2.53
CA GLY A 35 -3.90 -26.23 -3.78
C GLY A 35 -2.96 -27.45 -3.71
N ARG A 36 -2.02 -27.49 -2.75
CA ARG A 36 -1.18 -28.66 -2.46
C ARG A 36 -1.76 -29.58 -1.37
N GLY A 37 -2.92 -29.24 -0.80
CA GLY A 37 -3.47 -29.94 0.36
C GLY A 37 -2.75 -29.65 1.68
N GLU A 38 -1.93 -28.59 1.74
CA GLU A 38 -1.22 -28.18 2.96
C GLU A 38 -2.06 -27.21 3.80
N PHE A 39 -2.66 -27.73 4.87
CA PHE A 39 -3.56 -26.96 5.74
C PHE A 39 -2.95 -26.55 7.09
N SER A 40 -1.66 -26.78 7.33
CA SER A 40 -0.98 -26.53 8.62
C SER A 40 -1.13 -25.09 9.15
N GLN A 41 -1.24 -24.11 8.25
CA GLN A 41 -1.46 -22.70 8.57
C GLN A 41 -2.93 -22.34 8.86
N PHE A 42 -3.84 -23.30 8.75
CA PHE A 42 -5.29 -23.14 8.93
C PHE A 42 -5.78 -24.15 9.98
N PRO A 43 -5.75 -23.81 11.27
CA PRO A 43 -6.10 -24.74 12.35
C PRO A 43 -7.46 -25.43 12.13
N ASN A 44 -8.47 -24.69 11.68
CA ASN A 44 -9.80 -25.23 11.41
C ASN A 44 -9.84 -26.17 10.18
N LEU A 45 -9.09 -25.85 9.12
CA LEU A 45 -9.03 -26.69 7.92
C LEU A 45 -8.16 -27.94 8.14
N SER A 46 -7.11 -27.84 8.97
CA SER A 46 -6.26 -28.99 9.31
C SER A 46 -6.96 -30.07 10.13
N GLN A 47 -8.05 -29.71 10.81
CA GLN A 47 -8.84 -30.61 11.65
C GLN A 47 -10.03 -31.23 10.92
N THR A 48 -10.30 -30.81 9.68
CA THR A 48 -11.45 -31.25 8.89
C THR A 48 -10.99 -32.05 7.67
N SER A 49 -11.75 -33.09 7.29
CA SER A 49 -11.49 -33.81 6.03
C SER A 49 -11.94 -32.93 4.87
N CYS A 50 -11.00 -32.25 4.21
CA CYS A 50 -11.26 -31.42 3.04
C CYS A 50 -11.29 -32.29 1.79
N GLN A 51 -12.40 -32.29 1.04
CA GLN A 51 -12.49 -33.01 -0.24
C GLN A 51 -11.83 -32.21 -1.37
N GLU A 52 -11.51 -32.84 -2.49
CA GLU A 52 -10.91 -32.14 -3.64
C GLU A 52 -11.79 -30.99 -4.17
N ASP A 53 -13.11 -31.16 -4.17
CA ASP A 53 -14.07 -30.14 -4.58
C ASP A 53 -14.07 -28.91 -3.64
N ASP A 54 -13.88 -29.15 -2.33
CA ASP A 54 -13.76 -28.08 -1.34
C ASP A 54 -12.46 -27.28 -1.57
N VAL A 55 -11.35 -27.99 -1.82
CA VAL A 55 -10.05 -27.39 -2.13
C VAL A 55 -10.14 -26.50 -3.37
N SER A 56 -10.78 -26.99 -4.44
CA SER A 56 -11.01 -26.22 -5.66
C SER A 56 -11.80 -24.95 -5.39
N THR A 57 -12.88 -25.06 -4.60
CA THR A 57 -13.73 -23.92 -4.20
C THR A 57 -12.94 -22.87 -3.40
N TYR A 58 -12.13 -23.28 -2.42
CA TYR A 58 -11.28 -22.35 -1.66
C TYR A 58 -10.25 -21.65 -2.56
N VAL A 59 -9.60 -22.37 -3.47
CA VAL A 59 -8.65 -21.80 -4.43
C VAL A 59 -9.33 -20.77 -5.33
N GLN A 60 -10.54 -21.06 -5.81
CA GLN A 60 -11.33 -20.12 -6.61
C GLN A 60 -11.65 -18.84 -5.82
N HIS A 61 -12.11 -18.96 -4.57
CA HIS A 61 -12.39 -17.79 -3.73
C HIS A 61 -11.14 -16.95 -3.46
N LEU A 62 -9.99 -17.58 -3.19
CA LEU A 62 -8.73 -16.86 -2.99
C LEU A 62 -8.24 -16.16 -4.27
N ASN A 63 -8.46 -16.76 -5.45
CA ASN A 63 -8.19 -16.11 -6.73
C ASN A 63 -9.09 -14.88 -6.96
N ALA A 64 -10.39 -15.00 -6.69
CA ALA A 64 -11.32 -13.90 -6.82
C ALA A 64 -10.95 -12.75 -5.86
N LEU A 65 -10.61 -13.08 -4.61
CA LEU A 65 -10.16 -12.11 -3.61
C LEU A 65 -8.85 -11.41 -4.02
N TYR A 66 -7.88 -12.16 -4.53
CA TYR A 66 -6.63 -11.59 -5.02
C TYR A 66 -6.88 -10.59 -6.15
N SER A 67 -7.65 -11.00 -7.16
CA SER A 67 -7.96 -10.20 -8.34
C SER A 67 -8.74 -8.93 -7.99
N ASP A 68 -9.70 -9.04 -7.06
CA ASP A 68 -10.48 -7.90 -6.57
C ASP A 68 -9.58 -6.87 -5.86
N PHE A 69 -8.66 -7.31 -5.00
CA PHE A 69 -7.72 -6.41 -4.33
C PHE A 69 -6.69 -5.82 -5.28
N GLU A 70 -6.18 -6.60 -6.22
CA GLU A 70 -5.25 -6.12 -7.25
C GLU A 70 -5.89 -5.00 -8.08
N TYR A 71 -7.13 -5.21 -8.54
CA TYR A 71 -7.88 -4.22 -9.32
C TYR A 71 -8.26 -2.98 -8.49
N ARG A 72 -8.79 -3.15 -7.28
CA ARG A 72 -9.26 -2.02 -6.45
C ARG A 72 -8.14 -1.12 -5.95
N PHE A 73 -6.92 -1.63 -5.86
CA PHE A 73 -5.77 -0.90 -5.34
C PHE A 73 -4.61 -0.85 -6.33
N GLU A 74 -4.90 -1.01 -7.63
CA GLU A 74 -3.90 -1.00 -8.70
C GLU A 74 -3.04 0.27 -8.65
N ASP A 75 -3.68 1.42 -8.44
CA ASP A 75 -3.02 2.72 -8.33
C ASP A 75 -2.02 2.78 -7.17
N ILE A 76 -2.38 2.26 -5.99
CA ILE A 76 -1.50 2.20 -4.82
C ILE A 76 -0.39 1.15 -5.03
N LEU A 77 -0.72 0.00 -5.61
CA LEU A 77 0.21 -1.10 -5.84
C LEU A 77 1.27 -0.75 -6.90
N THR A 78 0.88 -0.02 -7.95
CA THR A 78 1.77 0.42 -9.04
C THR A 78 2.50 1.73 -8.74
N MET A 79 2.06 2.49 -7.73
CA MET A 79 2.66 3.76 -7.32
C MET A 79 4.20 3.68 -7.15
N VAL A 80 4.94 4.45 -7.94
CA VAL A 80 6.40 4.57 -7.78
C VAL A 80 6.70 5.53 -6.63
N ILE A 81 7.40 5.04 -5.61
CA ILE A 81 7.84 5.87 -4.49
C ILE A 81 9.30 6.23 -4.74
N PRO A 82 9.64 7.52 -4.91
CA PRO A 82 11.02 7.94 -5.07
C PRO A 82 11.91 7.42 -3.92
N PRO A 83 13.06 6.78 -4.20
CA PRO A 83 13.91 6.18 -3.18
C PRO A 83 14.33 7.17 -2.10
N TRP A 84 14.54 8.45 -2.48
CA TRP A 84 14.95 9.51 -1.57
C TRP A 84 13.94 9.82 -0.45
N ILE A 85 12.67 9.44 -0.61
CA ILE A 85 11.63 9.61 0.43
C ILE A 85 11.81 8.63 1.59
N ILE A 86 12.38 7.44 1.32
CA ILE A 86 12.58 6.38 2.32
C ILE A 86 14.06 6.23 2.70
N ASN A 87 14.97 6.75 1.90
CA ASN A 87 16.41 6.72 2.13
C ASN A 87 17.05 8.03 1.66
N SER A 88 17.66 8.80 2.56
CA SER A 88 18.34 10.06 2.22
C SER A 88 19.46 9.93 1.17
N ASN A 89 19.98 8.71 0.96
CA ASN A 89 21.01 8.42 -0.03
C ASN A 89 20.41 7.90 -1.36
N GLY A 90 19.13 8.17 -1.62
CA GLY A 90 18.48 7.79 -2.87
C GLY A 90 19.23 8.34 -4.08
N ASP A 91 19.28 7.52 -5.13
CA ASP A 91 20.04 7.86 -6.33
C ASP A 91 19.53 9.17 -6.96
N ILE A 92 20.45 10.08 -7.26
CA ILE A 92 20.16 11.45 -7.72
C ILE A 92 19.98 11.46 -9.25
N GLU A 93 20.47 10.43 -9.94
CA GLU A 93 20.73 10.43 -11.38
C GLU A 93 19.48 10.51 -12.27
N GLU A 94 18.31 10.02 -11.81
CA GLU A 94 17.04 10.09 -12.57
C GLU A 94 16.12 11.26 -12.16
N THR A 95 16.63 12.18 -11.36
CA THR A 95 15.77 13.12 -10.64
C THR A 95 15.64 14.45 -11.39
N ASN A 96 14.43 15.03 -11.46
CA ASN A 96 14.15 16.35 -12.06
C ASN A 96 15.16 17.41 -11.54
N VAL A 97 15.75 18.20 -12.45
CA VAL A 97 16.74 19.26 -12.15
C VAL A 97 16.33 20.14 -10.97
N ILE A 98 15.03 20.42 -10.83
CA ILE A 98 14.48 21.29 -9.78
C ILE A 98 14.65 20.70 -8.37
N ILE A 99 14.78 19.38 -8.21
CA ILE A 99 14.99 18.74 -6.90
C ILE A 99 16.41 18.25 -6.65
N GLN A 100 17.28 18.28 -7.66
CA GLN A 100 18.67 17.83 -7.51
C GLN A 100 19.46 18.68 -6.50
N GLU A 101 19.22 20.00 -6.47
CA GLU A 101 19.90 20.92 -5.56
C GLU A 101 19.54 20.62 -4.10
N GLU A 102 18.25 20.64 -3.76
CA GLU A 102 17.77 20.29 -2.41
C GLU A 102 18.18 18.87 -2.00
N LEU A 103 18.19 17.92 -2.95
CA LEU A 103 18.57 16.54 -2.66
C LEU A 103 20.08 16.39 -2.41
N ALA A 104 20.93 17.13 -3.14
CA ALA A 104 22.37 17.17 -2.91
C ALA A 104 22.69 17.75 -1.52
N GLU A 105 22.05 18.85 -1.15
CA GLU A 105 22.18 19.44 0.19
C GLU A 105 21.71 18.48 1.29
N LEU A 106 20.55 17.85 1.11
CA LEU A 106 20.02 16.88 2.06
C LEU A 106 20.97 15.67 2.22
N SER A 107 21.53 15.18 1.11
CA SER A 107 22.42 14.00 1.09
C SER A 107 23.79 14.27 1.71
N THR A 108 24.24 15.53 1.78
CA THR A 108 25.53 15.91 2.38
C THR A 108 25.41 16.26 3.87
N ASN A 109 24.20 16.49 4.37
CA ASN A 109 23.95 16.84 5.75
C ASN A 109 23.92 15.61 6.68
N GLU A 110 24.98 15.39 7.44
CA GLU A 110 25.11 14.25 8.36
C GLU A 110 24.11 14.30 9.53
N ASP A 111 23.75 15.48 10.04
CA ASP A 111 22.76 15.61 11.11
C ASP A 111 21.37 15.17 10.64
N LEU A 112 20.98 15.56 9.43
CA LEU A 112 19.71 15.15 8.83
C LEU A 112 19.70 13.65 8.51
N LYS A 113 20.82 13.07 8.08
CA LYS A 113 20.96 11.60 7.92
C LYS A 113 20.68 10.85 9.22
N VAL A 114 21.18 11.34 10.35
CA VAL A 114 20.91 10.72 11.67
C VAL A 114 19.43 10.81 12.00
N GLN A 115 18.79 11.95 11.76
CA GLN A 115 17.35 12.10 11.98
C GLN A 115 16.52 11.20 11.06
N PHE A 116 16.95 11.02 9.82
CA PHE A 116 16.29 10.15 8.85
C PHE A 116 16.31 8.68 9.31
N LYS A 117 17.43 8.22 9.90
CA LYS A 117 17.55 6.87 10.49
C LYS A 117 16.58 6.62 11.65
N ASN A 118 16.17 7.67 12.35
CA ASN A 118 15.16 7.57 13.42
C ASN A 118 13.72 7.43 12.88
N GLY A 119 13.53 7.58 11.56
CA GLY A 119 12.29 7.29 10.87
C GLY A 119 11.91 8.36 9.85
N TYR A 120 11.79 7.96 8.58
CA TYR A 120 11.48 8.87 7.47
C TYR A 120 10.21 9.72 7.72
N GLN A 121 9.16 9.12 8.29
CA GLN A 121 7.91 9.85 8.53
C GLN A 121 8.10 10.96 9.56
N GLN A 122 8.84 10.70 10.63
CA GLN A 122 9.11 11.70 11.65
C GLN A 122 9.99 12.81 11.10
N PHE A 123 11.01 12.45 10.31
CA PHE A 123 11.88 13.38 9.62
C PHE A 123 11.09 14.37 8.75
N TRP A 124 10.27 13.86 7.81
CA TRP A 124 9.56 14.73 6.87
C TRP A 124 8.48 15.61 7.53
N LEU A 125 7.91 15.18 8.66
CA LEU A 125 6.87 15.92 9.39
C LEU A 125 7.41 16.99 10.35
N GLN A 126 8.73 17.18 10.42
CA GLN A 126 9.32 18.24 11.24
C GLN A 126 9.00 19.64 10.68
N ASN A 127 8.83 20.63 11.56
CA ASN A 127 8.41 21.99 11.18
C ASN A 127 9.44 22.75 10.30
N ASN A 128 10.72 22.39 10.37
CA ASN A 128 11.80 23.00 9.59
C ASN A 128 11.85 22.49 8.14
N ILE A 129 11.50 21.23 7.88
CA ILE A 129 11.64 20.62 6.55
C ILE A 129 10.82 21.33 5.47
N PRO A 130 9.55 21.75 5.69
CA PRO A 130 8.80 22.53 4.71
C PRO A 130 9.42 23.88 4.35
N VAL A 131 10.29 24.43 5.21
CA VAL A 131 10.94 25.73 5.04
C VAL A 131 12.32 25.56 4.40
N THR A 132 13.09 24.57 4.85
CA THR A 132 14.46 24.32 4.38
C THR A 132 14.48 23.58 3.03
N TYR A 133 13.54 22.65 2.81
CA TYR A 133 13.45 21.83 1.59
C TYR A 133 12.03 21.85 1.01
N PRO A 134 11.52 23.03 0.58
CA PRO A 134 10.14 23.19 0.16
C PRO A 134 9.78 22.33 -1.06
N VAL A 135 10.70 22.11 -2.00
CA VAL A 135 10.41 21.32 -3.21
C VAL A 135 10.32 19.83 -2.88
N LEU A 136 11.29 19.29 -2.13
CA LEU A 136 11.26 17.90 -1.66
C LEU A 136 10.04 17.64 -0.78
N TRP A 137 9.73 18.54 0.15
CA TRP A 137 8.54 18.43 1.00
C TRP A 137 7.25 18.37 0.19
N ASN A 138 7.10 19.21 -0.85
CA ASN A 138 5.90 19.25 -1.68
C ASN A 138 5.60 17.93 -2.40
N ILE A 139 6.63 17.14 -2.68
CA ILE A 139 6.51 15.80 -3.25
C ILE A 139 6.28 14.77 -2.14
N ALA A 140 7.14 14.76 -1.12
CA ALA A 140 7.08 13.80 -0.01
C ALA A 140 5.72 13.81 0.70
N ARG A 141 5.15 15.00 0.95
CA ARG A 141 3.86 15.16 1.63
C ARG A 141 2.70 14.44 0.93
N LYS A 142 2.75 14.26 -0.40
CA LYS A 142 1.72 13.54 -1.16
C LYS A 142 1.66 12.07 -0.76
N PHE A 143 2.80 11.49 -0.44
CA PHE A 143 2.90 10.10 0.03
C PHE A 143 2.63 9.96 1.53
N LEU A 144 2.90 11.00 2.31
CA LEU A 144 2.83 10.98 3.78
C LEU A 144 1.48 11.38 4.36
N ILE A 145 0.70 12.23 3.69
CA ILE A 145 -0.53 12.85 4.24
C ILE A 145 -1.82 12.21 3.68
N PHE A 146 -1.74 11.40 2.62
CA PHE A 146 -2.94 10.75 2.08
C PHE A 146 -3.44 9.62 2.99
N PHE A 147 -4.61 9.82 3.61
CA PHE A 147 -5.26 8.82 4.46
C PHE A 147 -5.96 7.74 3.61
N PRO A 148 -5.70 6.45 3.86
CA PRO A 148 -6.35 5.35 3.15
C PRO A 148 -7.87 5.28 3.35
N SER A 149 -8.38 5.79 4.47
CA SER A 149 -9.82 5.87 4.73
C SER A 149 -10.52 6.79 3.73
N SER A 150 -9.92 7.93 3.38
CA SER A 150 -10.42 8.83 2.33
C SER A 150 -10.40 8.14 0.97
N TYR A 151 -9.37 7.34 0.67
CA TYR A 151 -9.34 6.52 -0.56
C TYR A 151 -10.54 5.55 -0.62
N LEU A 152 -10.82 4.82 0.46
CA LEU A 152 -11.95 3.90 0.54
C LEU A 152 -13.31 4.59 0.42
N VAL A 153 -13.46 5.80 0.99
CA VAL A 153 -14.69 6.60 0.87
C VAL A 153 -14.86 7.07 -0.57
N VAL A 154 -13.80 7.57 -1.20
CA VAL A 154 -13.83 8.09 -2.56
C VAL A 154 -14.09 6.99 -3.59
N GLN A 155 -13.41 5.83 -3.50
CA GLN A 155 -13.72 4.66 -4.34
C GLN A 155 -15.18 4.21 -4.20
N ARG A 156 -15.73 4.16 -2.97
CA ARG A 156 -17.14 3.85 -2.75
C ARG A 156 -18.08 4.88 -3.41
N CYS A 157 -17.76 6.16 -3.36
CA CYS A 157 -18.53 7.21 -4.03
C CYS A 157 -18.48 7.08 -5.56
N TYR A 158 -17.33 6.68 -6.14
CA TYR A 158 -17.19 6.46 -7.59
C TYR A 158 -17.84 5.17 -8.10
N GLN A 159 -17.98 4.13 -7.26
CA GLN A 159 -18.65 2.88 -7.62
C GLN A 159 -20.19 2.96 -7.48
N SER A 160 -20.70 3.83 -6.61
CA SER A 160 -22.14 4.02 -6.36
C SER A 160 -23.02 4.48 -7.56
N PRO A 161 -22.54 5.16 -8.62
CA PRO A 161 -23.41 5.60 -9.72
C PRO A 161 -23.85 4.45 -10.64
N ASN A 162 -23.15 3.31 -10.64
CA ASN A 162 -23.37 2.23 -11.61
C ASN A 162 -24.37 1.15 -11.17
N GLU A 163 -24.76 1.11 -9.90
CA GLU A 163 -25.77 0.15 -9.42
C GLU A 163 -27.21 0.66 -9.57
N LYS A 164 -27.42 1.97 -9.73
CA LYS A 164 -28.77 2.55 -9.88
C LYS A 164 -29.34 2.53 -11.31
N LYS A 165 -28.56 2.10 -12.31
CA LYS A 165 -29.00 2.05 -13.72
C LYS A 165 -29.50 0.69 -14.20
N LYS A 166 -29.51 -0.36 -13.37
CA LYS A 166 -29.98 -1.71 -13.76
C LYS A 166 -31.40 -2.08 -13.30
N GLN A 167 -32.19 -1.14 -12.78
CA GLN A 167 -33.58 -1.42 -12.31
C GLN A 167 -34.67 -0.55 -12.97
N THR A 168 -34.39 0.19 -14.04
CA THR A 168 -35.42 1.01 -14.72
C THR A 168 -35.66 0.67 -16.20
N GLU A 169 -35.11 -0.43 -16.71
CA GLU A 169 -35.45 -0.96 -18.05
C GLU A 169 -36.16 -2.31 -17.93
N HIS A 170 -37.32 -2.34 -17.28
CA HIS A 170 -38.37 -3.34 -17.49
C HIS A 170 -39.70 -2.84 -16.92
N HIS A 171 -40.34 -1.93 -17.66
CA HIS A 171 -41.80 -1.84 -17.73
C HIS A 171 -42.22 -1.31 -19.08
#